data_AF-A0A5B0WMB6-F1
#
_entry.id   AF-A0A5B0WMB6-F1
#
_cell.length_a   1.000
_cell.length_b   1.000
_cell.length_c   1.000
_cell.angle_alpha   90.00
_cell.angle_beta   90.00
_cell.angle_gamma   90.00
#
_symmetry.space_group_name_H-M   'P 1'
#
loop_
_entity.id
_entity.type
_entity.pdbx_description
1 polymer ?
#
loop_
_entity_poly.entity_id
_entity_poly.type
_entity_poly.pdbx_seq_one_letter_code
_entity_poly.pdbx_strand_id
1 'polypeptide(L)'
;MNKPVIAIADKVVRMMESMVYLAVSGSYRSGATVEDLSGLLSEWVPAGANIYHDGAVERALCRLQREGRVERAGSRWYARAAFDA
;
A
#
# COMPACT_ATOMS: atom_id res chain seq x y z
N MET A 1 10.29 -28.22 -5.11
CA MET A 1 8.91 -28.63 -4.76
C MET A 1 8.11 -27.36 -4.48
N ASN A 2 7.29 -26.95 -5.43
CA ASN A 2 6.51 -25.69 -5.37
C ASN A 2 5.44 -25.86 -4.27
N LYS A 3 5.54 -25.14 -3.15
CA LYS A 3 4.58 -25.24 -2.05
C LYS A 3 3.37 -24.36 -2.41
N PRO A 4 2.20 -24.90 -2.77
CA PRO A 4 1.07 -24.12 -3.27
C PRO A 4 0.63 -23.00 -2.31
N VAL A 5 0.78 -23.23 -1.01
CA VAL A 5 0.52 -22.25 0.04
C VAL A 5 1.40 -21.00 -0.10
N ILE A 6 2.69 -21.17 -0.44
CA ILE A 6 3.61 -20.04 -0.62
C ILE A 6 3.19 -19.22 -1.85
N ALA A 7 2.85 -19.89 -2.95
CA ALA A 7 2.40 -19.20 -4.16
C ALA A 7 1.11 -18.39 -3.93
N ILE A 8 0.16 -18.92 -3.14
CA ILE A 8 -1.07 -18.21 -2.77
C ILE A 8 -0.75 -17.02 -1.84
N ALA A 9 0.09 -17.23 -0.83
CA ALA A 9 0.49 -16.16 0.09
C ALA A 9 1.16 -15.00 -0.65
N ASP A 10 2.08 -15.29 -1.56
CA ASP A 10 2.74 -14.28 -2.40
C ASP A 10 1.75 -13.49 -3.24
N LYS A 11 0.72 -14.16 -3.79
CA LYS A 11 -0.33 -13.48 -4.56
C LYS A 11 -1.15 -12.54 -3.68
N VAL A 12 -1.50 -12.95 -2.46
CA VAL A 12 -2.23 -12.10 -1.50
C VAL A 12 -1.39 -10.89 -1.13
N VAL A 13 -0.10 -11.07 -0.84
CA VAL A 13 0.83 -9.97 -0.52
C VAL A 13 0.92 -8.97 -1.68
N ARG A 14 1.10 -9.44 -2.92
CA ARG A 14 1.12 -8.57 -4.11
C ARG A 14 -0.21 -7.84 -4.35
N MET A 15 -1.33 -8.48 -4.02
CA MET A 15 -2.65 -7.86 -4.11
C MET A 15 -2.79 -6.72 -3.09
N MET A 16 -2.34 -6.95 -1.85
CA MET A 16 -2.32 -5.91 -0.81
C MET A 16 -1.43 -4.72 -1.22
N GLU A 17 -0.22 -4.99 -1.71
CA GLU A 17 0.69 -3.95 -2.21
C GLU A 17 0.08 -3.14 -3.35
N SER A 18 -0.62 -3.82 -4.27
CA SER A 18 -1.35 -3.16 -5.35
C SER A 18 -2.46 -2.25 -4.84
N MET A 19 -3.24 -2.69 -3.85
CA MET A 19 -4.30 -1.88 -3.24
C MET A 19 -3.74 -0.64 -2.54
N VAL A 20 -2.66 -0.78 -1.79
CA VAL A 20 -1.97 0.35 -1.13
C VAL A 20 -1.45 1.35 -2.17
N TYR A 21 -0.83 0.87 -3.25
CA TYR A 21 -0.37 1.75 -4.33
C TYR A 21 -1.53 2.51 -4.99
N LEU A 22 -2.66 1.85 -5.23
CA LEU A 22 -3.85 2.48 -5.80
C LEU A 22 -4.45 3.53 -4.86
N ALA A 23 -4.48 3.28 -3.55
CA ALA A 23 -4.92 4.25 -2.57
C ALA A 23 -4.03 5.52 -2.58
N VAL A 24 -2.71 5.36 -2.65
CA VAL A 24 -1.77 6.50 -2.74
C VAL A 24 -1.94 7.27 -4.05
N SER A 25 -1.98 6.57 -5.19
CA SER A 25 -1.97 7.20 -6.52
C SER A 25 -3.32 7.75 -6.96
N GLY A 26 -4.42 7.10 -6.55
CA GLY A 26 -5.78 7.45 -6.95
C GLY A 26 -6.43 8.50 -6.06
N SER A 27 -6.19 8.42 -4.75
CA SER A 27 -6.97 9.20 -3.78
C SER A 27 -6.20 10.38 -3.18
N TYR A 28 -4.86 10.36 -3.19
CA TYR A 28 -4.04 11.35 -2.47
C TYR A 28 -2.90 11.93 -3.32
N ARG A 29 -3.25 12.81 -4.27
CA ARG A 29 -2.26 13.52 -5.09
C ARG A 29 -1.28 14.38 -4.28
N SER A 30 -1.71 14.90 -3.13
CA SER A 30 -0.89 15.70 -2.20
C SER A 30 -0.17 14.86 -1.13
N GLY A 31 -0.15 13.55 -1.33
CA GLY A 31 0.42 12.57 -0.42
C GLY A 31 -0.50 12.21 0.74
N ALA A 32 -0.28 11.03 1.31
CA ALA A 32 -1.10 10.47 2.38
C ALA A 32 -0.24 9.98 3.55
N THR A 33 -0.76 10.07 4.76
CA THR A 33 -0.15 9.37 5.90
C THR A 33 -0.53 7.88 5.88
N VAL A 34 0.13 7.08 6.72
CA VAL A 34 -0.22 5.66 6.87
C VAL A 34 -1.65 5.50 7.40
N GLU A 35 -2.08 6.37 8.32
CA GLU A 35 -3.42 6.38 8.90
C GLU A 35 -4.49 6.74 7.87
N ASP A 36 -4.23 7.74 7.02
CA ASP A 36 -5.15 8.11 5.92
C ASP A 36 -5.39 6.92 4.97
N LEU A 37 -4.34 6.14 4.70
CA LEU A 37 -4.39 5.00 3.79
C LEU A 37 -5.03 3.78 4.43
N SER A 38 -4.74 3.48 5.71
CA SER A 38 -5.35 2.36 6.43
C SER A 38 -6.85 2.60 6.65
N GLY A 39 -7.25 3.83 6.97
CA GLY A 39 -8.65 4.24 7.04
C GLY A 39 -9.38 4.04 5.70
N LEU A 40 -8.84 4.62 4.63
CA LEU A 40 -9.42 4.48 3.28
C LEU A 40 -9.55 3.02 2.83
N LEU A 41 -8.51 2.21 3.06
CA LEU A 41 -8.52 0.79 2.67
C LEU A 41 -9.52 -0.03 3.50
N SER A 42 -9.75 0.36 4.75
CA SER A 42 -10.79 -0.26 5.60
C SER A 42 -12.20 0.05 5.09
N GLU A 43 -12.42 1.22 4.50
CA GLU A 43 -13.68 1.55 3.82
C GLU A 43 -13.87 0.76 2.52
N TRP A 44 -12.79 0.60 1.74
CA TRP A 44 -12.84 -0.15 0.47
C TRP A 44 -13.01 -1.65 0.68
N VAL A 45 -12.50 -2.19 1.79
CA VAL A 45 -12.56 -3.61 2.11
C VAL A 45 -13.09 -3.81 3.53
N PRO A 46 -14.39 -3.61 3.79
CA PRO A 46 -14.96 -3.71 5.14
C PRO A 46 -14.76 -5.09 5.78
N ALA A 47 -14.89 -6.15 4.99
CA ALA A 47 -14.66 -7.53 5.44
C ALA A 47 -13.18 -7.85 5.72
N GLY A 48 -12.27 -6.95 5.35
CA GLY A 48 -10.83 -7.07 5.48
C GLY A 48 -10.20 -5.91 6.26
N ALA A 49 -10.97 -5.16 7.06
CA ALA A 49 -10.45 -4.00 7.80
C ALA A 49 -9.21 -4.34 8.65
N ASN A 50 -9.14 -5.56 9.20
CA ASN A 50 -8.00 -6.00 10.01
C ASN A 50 -6.76 -6.40 9.16
N ILE A 51 -6.88 -6.44 7.84
CA ILE A 51 -5.79 -6.76 6.90
C ILE A 51 -4.94 -5.51 6.62
N TYR A 52 -5.57 -4.34 6.57
CA TYR A 52 -4.94 -3.07 6.23
C TYR A 52 -4.67 -2.17 7.45
N HIS A 53 -4.29 -2.79 8.58
CA HIS A 53 -3.82 -2.03 9.72
C HIS A 53 -2.51 -1.28 9.40
N ASP A 54 -2.19 -0.22 10.14
CA ASP A 54 -1.09 0.71 9.85
C ASP A 54 0.24 0.00 9.57
N GLY A 55 0.64 -0.94 10.42
CA GLY A 55 1.88 -1.69 10.22
C GLY A 55 1.92 -2.52 8.93
N ALA A 56 0.78 -3.01 8.42
CA ALA A 56 0.72 -3.71 7.15
C ALA A 56 0.86 -2.75 5.96
N VAL A 57 0.18 -1.60 6.04
CA VAL A 57 0.25 -0.54 5.05
C VAL A 57 1.67 0.04 4.99
N GLU A 58 2.30 0.33 6.13
CA GLU A 58 3.67 0.86 6.18
C GLU A 58 4.68 -0.12 5.55
N ARG A 59 4.57 -1.43 5.83
CA ARG A 59 5.43 -2.45 5.22
C ARG A 59 5.25 -2.50 3.70
N ALA A 60 4.02 -2.42 3.22
CA ALA A 60 3.72 -2.38 1.78
C ALA A 60 4.34 -1.12 1.14
N LEU A 61 4.19 0.05 1.76
CA LEU A 61 4.78 1.30 1.28
C LEU A 61 6.32 1.24 1.24
N CYS A 62 6.96 0.69 2.26
CA CYS A 62 8.42 0.51 2.28
C CYS A 62 8.91 -0.44 1.18
N ARG A 63 8.08 -1.41 0.76
CA ARG A 63 8.41 -2.27 -0.37
C ARG A 63 8.19 -1.55 -1.70
N LEU A 64 7.06 -0.88 -1.86
CA LEU A 64 6.77 -0.06 -3.05
C LEU A 64 7.82 1.04 -3.26
N GLN A 65 8.38 1.60 -2.19
CA GLN A 65 9.48 2.56 -2.26
C GLN A 65 10.76 1.92 -2.78
N ARG A 66 11.11 0.72 -2.30
CA ARG A 66 12.25 -0.05 -2.83
C ARG A 66 12.07 -0.42 -4.30
N GLU A 67 10.83 -0.55 -4.75
CA GLU A 67 10.47 -0.77 -6.16
C GLU A 67 10.40 0.53 -6.98
N GLY A 68 10.65 1.70 -6.37
CA GLY A 68 10.65 3.01 -7.04
C GLY A 68 9.24 3.53 -7.40
N ARG A 69 8.18 2.99 -6.78
CA ARG A 69 6.79 3.32 -7.11
C ARG A 69 6.20 4.42 -6.25
N VAL A 70 6.66 4.54 -5.01
CA VAL A 70 6.23 5.59 -4.07
C VAL A 70 7.44 6.23 -3.42
N GLU A 71 7.24 7.44 -2.90
CA GLU A 71 8.27 8.21 -2.21
C GLU A 71 7.73 8.77 -0.91
N ARG A 72 8.62 8.94 0.08
CA ARG A 72 8.26 9.46 1.40
C ARG A 72 8.88 10.83 1.60
N ALA A 73 8.05 11.81 1.96
CA ALA A 73 8.48 13.11 2.44
C ALA A 73 7.85 13.39 3.81
N GLY A 74 8.69 13.34 4.86
CA GLY A 74 8.22 13.42 6.25
C GLY A 74 7.32 12.26 6.63
N SER A 75 6.08 12.56 7.05
CA SER A 75 5.06 11.55 7.38
C SER A 75 4.19 11.14 6.20
N ARG A 76 4.34 11.78 5.03
CA ARG A 76 3.49 11.55 3.87
C ARG A 76 4.17 10.70 2.80
N TRP A 77 3.36 9.89 2.15
CA TRP A 77 3.70 9.02 1.04
C TRP A 77 3.05 9.51 -0.24
N TYR A 78 3.83 9.55 -1.30
CA TYR A 78 3.44 10.05 -2.62
C TYR A 78 3.63 8.97 -3.65
N ALA A 79 2.74 8.89 -4.65
CA ALA A 79 3.05 8.11 -5.83
C ALA A 79 4.21 8.79 -6.56
N ARG A 80 5.21 8.02 -7.01
CA ARG A 80 6.41 8.58 -7.64
C ARG A 80 6.07 9.51 -8.81
N ALA A 81 5.11 9.11 -9.64
CA ALA A 81 4.62 9.90 -10.76
C ALA A 81 3.99 11.26 -10.35
N ALA A 82 3.50 11.39 -9.11
CA ALA A 82 2.99 12.65 -8.56
C ALA A 82 4.03 13.43 -7.74
N PHE A 83 5.13 12.78 -7.36
CA PHE A 83 6.22 13.39 -6.58
C PHE A 83 7.20 14.19 -7.45
N ASP A 84 7.42 13.72 -8.70
CA ASP A 84 8.29 14.38 -9.67
C ASP A 84 7.60 15.54 -10.43
N ALA A 85 6.32 15.81 -10.17
CA ALA A 85 5.48 16.80 -10.86
C ALA A 85 5.35 18.12 -10.08
#